data_AF-A0A948G6A8-F1
#
_entry.id   AF-A0A948G6A8-F1
#
_cell.length_a   1.000
_cell.length_b   1.000
_cell.length_c   1.000
_cell.angle_alpha   90.00
_cell.angle_beta   90.00
_cell.angle_gamma   90.00
#
_symmetry.space_group_name_H-M   'P 1'
#
loop_
_entity.id
_entity.type
_entity.pdbx_description
1 polymer ?
#
loop_
_entity_poly.entity_id
_entity_poly.type
_entity_poly.pdbx_seq_one_letter_code
_entity_poly.pdbx_strand_id
1 'polypeptide(L)'
;MVNQNNNKRSAEDIFADVDKTKGRTNVKTAPKRISPNKPLAPASIPSSSASLSSRSKYLIIIVVVIIVLAILFLAYYWLAESFNKETTDTNSNNNLGAVVTNQNSTTNDITNTNNVIAEPVVDRNATTNDMDRDGLTDKEEDTLGTDKNKADTDDDGLSDKVEVRVYGSDPIKADTDGDGFDDGEEVASGFDPNGSGKLYDITNINNTN
;
A
#
# COMPACT_ATOMS: atom_id res chain seq x y z
N MET A 1 -45.72 32.49 -36.52
CA MET A 1 -45.70 33.96 -36.34
C MET A 1 -46.90 34.32 -35.47
N VAL A 2 -46.85 34.92 -34.27
CA VAL A 2 -45.82 35.45 -33.38
C VAL A 2 -46.43 35.33 -31.96
N ASN A 3 -45.65 34.85 -30.98
CA ASN A 3 -45.97 34.93 -29.55
C ASN A 3 -45.08 36.02 -28.94
N GLN A 4 -45.68 37.02 -28.28
CA GLN A 4 -44.94 37.94 -27.41
C GLN A 4 -45.63 38.04 -26.06
N ASN A 5 -45.09 37.28 -25.10
CA ASN A 5 -45.25 37.48 -23.68
C ASN A 5 -44.43 38.70 -23.24
N ASN A 6 -45.08 39.73 -22.70
CA ASN A 6 -44.41 40.81 -21.98
C ASN A 6 -45.24 41.19 -20.74
N ASN A 7 -45.08 40.44 -19.66
CA ASN A 7 -45.59 40.83 -18.34
C ASN A 7 -44.43 41.37 -17.49
N LYS A 8 -44.14 42.66 -17.64
CA LYS A 8 -43.29 43.40 -16.70
C LYS A 8 -44.09 43.65 -15.43
N ARG A 9 -43.78 42.96 -14.34
CA ARG A 9 -44.22 43.36 -12.99
C ARG A 9 -43.11 44.18 -12.34
N SER A 10 -43.47 45.39 -11.96
CA SER A 10 -42.64 46.40 -11.28
C SER A 10 -42.25 45.94 -9.88
N ALA A 11 -41.09 46.35 -9.39
CA ALA A 11 -40.46 45.88 -8.15
C ALA A 11 -40.97 46.60 -6.88
N GLU A 12 -42.09 47.31 -6.95
CA GLU A 12 -42.55 48.23 -5.90
C GLU A 12 -43.57 47.66 -4.91
N ASP A 13 -43.89 46.36 -4.92
CA ASP A 13 -45.03 45.82 -4.15
C ASP A 13 -44.66 44.60 -3.27
N ILE A 14 -43.71 44.78 -2.35
CA ILE A 14 -43.21 43.71 -1.45
C ILE A 14 -43.53 43.96 0.05
N PHE A 15 -44.07 45.12 0.45
CA PHE A 15 -44.25 45.45 1.88
C PHE A 15 -45.71 45.68 2.34
N ALA A 16 -46.70 45.17 1.60
CA ALA A 16 -48.11 45.44 1.91
C ALA A 16 -48.71 44.70 3.13
N ASP A 17 -47.95 43.89 3.90
CA ASP A 17 -48.54 43.02 4.93
C ASP A 17 -47.86 43.05 6.31
N VAL A 18 -47.41 44.23 6.73
CA VAL A 18 -46.99 44.49 8.11
C VAL A 18 -47.87 45.57 8.72
N ASP A 19 -48.92 45.15 9.45
CA ASP A 19 -49.35 45.70 10.75
C ASP A 19 -50.83 45.36 11.02
N LYS A 20 -51.09 44.33 11.83
CA LYS A 20 -52.40 44.11 12.46
C LYS A 20 -52.33 43.11 13.61
N THR A 21 -51.80 43.50 14.77
CA THR A 21 -52.31 43.01 16.07
C THR A 21 -52.02 44.00 17.20
N LYS A 22 -52.97 44.90 17.48
CA LYS A 22 -53.06 45.61 18.76
C LYS A 22 -54.23 45.05 19.58
N GLY A 23 -53.92 44.62 20.80
CA GLY A 23 -54.75 44.86 21.99
C GLY A 23 -55.73 43.77 22.43
N ARG A 24 -55.40 43.09 23.53
CA ARG A 24 -56.36 42.78 24.61
C ARG A 24 -55.62 42.46 25.92
N THR A 25 -55.74 43.37 26.87
CA THR A 25 -55.45 43.20 28.29
C THR A 25 -56.60 42.43 28.95
N ASN A 26 -56.31 41.49 29.87
CA ASN A 26 -57.02 41.41 31.16
C ASN A 26 -56.56 40.28 32.12
N VAL A 27 -56.42 40.70 33.38
CA VAL A 27 -56.70 40.03 34.66
C VAL A 27 -55.72 38.97 35.18
N LYS A 28 -54.87 39.49 36.06
CA LYS A 28 -54.13 38.89 37.17
C LYS A 28 -54.92 37.83 37.94
N THR A 29 -54.49 36.57 37.91
CA THR A 29 -54.83 35.56 38.92
C THR A 29 -53.54 35.11 39.60
N ALA A 30 -53.46 35.26 40.92
CA ALA A 30 -52.28 34.89 41.70
C ALA A 30 -52.11 33.35 41.69
N PRO A 31 -50.95 32.80 41.33
CA PRO A 31 -50.72 31.37 41.39
C PRO A 31 -50.55 30.90 42.84
N LYS A 32 -51.27 29.82 43.13
CA LYS A 32 -51.30 29.00 44.35
C LYS A 32 -49.89 28.75 44.90
N ARG A 33 -49.65 29.03 46.19
CA ARG A 33 -48.41 28.67 46.89
C ARG A 33 -48.26 27.14 46.90
N ILE A 34 -47.27 26.64 46.18
CA ILE A 34 -46.84 25.24 46.21
C ILE A 34 -45.83 25.11 47.36
N SER A 35 -46.13 24.28 48.35
CA SER A 35 -45.16 23.93 49.39
C SER A 35 -43.96 23.21 48.76
N PRO A 36 -42.72 23.49 49.16
CA PRO A 36 -41.57 22.80 48.59
C PRO A 36 -41.65 21.29 48.87
N ASN A 37 -41.47 20.49 47.83
CA ASN A 37 -41.35 19.03 47.98
C ASN A 37 -40.13 18.72 48.85
N LYS A 38 -40.33 17.83 49.82
CA LYS A 38 -39.27 17.22 50.63
C LYS A 38 -38.22 16.62 49.70
N PRO A 39 -36.90 16.87 49.90
CA PRO A 39 -35.88 16.34 49.01
C PRO A 39 -35.94 14.80 48.98
N LEU A 40 -35.95 14.22 47.77
CA LEU A 40 -35.72 12.79 47.58
C LEU A 40 -34.29 12.48 48.04
N ALA A 41 -34.13 11.40 48.79
CA ALA A 41 -32.80 10.90 49.15
C ALA A 41 -31.96 10.63 47.89
N PRO A 42 -30.65 10.90 47.91
CA PRO A 42 -29.80 10.63 46.76
C PRO A 42 -29.86 9.15 46.39
N ALA A 43 -30.06 8.87 45.10
CA ALA A 43 -30.03 7.52 44.56
C ALA A 43 -28.68 6.88 44.90
N SER A 44 -28.70 5.69 45.50
CA SER A 44 -27.53 4.86 45.73
C SER A 44 -26.84 4.58 44.40
N ILE A 45 -25.60 5.02 44.26
CA ILE A 45 -24.75 4.78 43.08
C ILE A 45 -24.52 3.26 42.96
N PRO A 46 -24.81 2.63 41.82
CA PRO A 46 -24.46 1.22 41.62
C PRO A 46 -22.93 1.10 41.58
N SER A 47 -22.39 0.30 42.50
CA SER A 47 -20.99 -0.14 42.50
C SER A 47 -20.74 -0.97 41.23
N SER A 48 -20.16 -0.33 40.22
CA SER A 48 -19.67 -0.99 39.01
C SER A 48 -18.40 -1.76 39.34
N SER A 49 -18.52 -3.04 39.69
CA SER A 49 -17.40 -3.98 39.63
C SER A 49 -17.10 -4.29 38.16
N ALA A 50 -16.07 -3.64 37.61
CA ALA A 50 -15.57 -3.94 36.26
C ALA A 50 -15.12 -5.40 36.19
N SER A 51 -15.83 -6.22 35.39
CA SER A 51 -15.39 -7.56 35.05
C SER A 51 -14.14 -7.48 34.17
N LEU A 52 -13.02 -8.07 34.62
CA LEU A 52 -11.79 -8.18 33.84
C LEU A 52 -12.08 -8.89 32.51
N SER A 53 -12.05 -8.11 31.43
CA SER A 53 -12.23 -8.48 30.05
C SER A 53 -11.18 -9.50 29.59
N SER A 54 -11.60 -10.46 28.76
CA SER A 54 -10.85 -11.61 28.23
C SER A 54 -9.66 -11.24 27.30
N ARG A 55 -9.11 -10.03 27.41
CA ARG A 55 -7.98 -9.52 26.61
C ARG A 55 -6.61 -10.08 27.04
N SER A 56 -6.46 -10.58 28.27
CA SER A 56 -5.18 -11.09 28.77
C SER A 56 -4.73 -12.40 28.11
N LYS A 57 -5.65 -13.23 27.62
CA LYS A 57 -5.32 -14.50 26.95
C LYS A 57 -4.54 -14.28 25.65
N TYR A 58 -4.97 -13.29 24.86
CA TYR A 58 -4.28 -12.91 23.62
C TYR A 58 -2.92 -12.28 23.89
N LEU A 59 -2.81 -11.47 24.96
CA LEU A 59 -1.51 -10.90 25.37
C LEU A 59 -0.50 -12.01 25.76
N ILE A 60 -0.94 -13.05 26.47
CA ILE A 60 -0.08 -14.19 26.81
C ILE A 60 0.35 -14.94 25.55
N ILE A 61 -0.58 -15.19 24.61
CA ILE A 61 -0.26 -15.87 23.35
C ILE A 61 0.76 -15.06 22.53
N ILE A 62 0.59 -13.74 22.42
CA ILE A 62 1.51 -12.86 21.70
C ILE A 62 2.92 -12.91 22.29
N VAL A 63 3.03 -12.87 23.63
CA VAL A 63 4.34 -12.95 24.31
C VAL A 63 5.02 -14.30 24.04
N VAL A 64 4.27 -15.41 24.07
CA VAL A 64 4.82 -16.74 23.76
C VAL A 64 5.31 -16.82 22.33
N VAL A 65 4.56 -16.29 21.36
CA VAL A 65 4.96 -16.26 19.94
C VAL A 65 6.25 -15.46 19.75
N ILE A 66 6.37 -14.30 20.39
CA ILE A 66 7.60 -13.48 20.31
C ILE A 66 8.82 -14.24 20.87
N ILE A 67 8.65 -14.95 21.99
CA ILE A 67 9.73 -15.75 22.57
C ILE A 67 10.15 -16.89 21.63
N VAL A 68 9.19 -17.58 21.00
CA VAL A 68 9.49 -18.67 20.04
C VAL A 68 10.23 -18.12 18.83
N LEU A 69 9.79 -16.98 18.27
CA LEU A 69 10.46 -16.34 17.14
C LEU A 69 11.88 -15.89 17.50
N ALA A 70 12.10 -15.34 18.70
CA ALA A 70 13.43 -14.96 19.16
C ALA A 70 14.37 -16.17 19.28
N ILE A 71 13.87 -17.32 19.76
CA ILE A 71 14.66 -18.56 19.85
C ILE A 71 15.03 -19.07 18.45
N LEU A 72 14.07 -19.07 17.51
CA LEU A 72 14.30 -19.48 16.13
C LEU A 72 15.31 -18.57 15.42
N PHE A 73 15.20 -17.26 15.64
CA PHE A 73 16.14 -16.28 15.12
C PHE A 73 17.56 -16.50 15.68
N LEU A 74 17.71 -16.70 16.99
CA LEU A 74 19.00 -17.03 17.59
C LEU A 74 19.59 -18.33 17.04
N ALA A 75 18.76 -19.36 16.85
CA ALA A 75 19.18 -20.62 16.26
C ALA A 75 19.62 -20.47 14.80
N TYR A 76 18.90 -19.67 14.02
CA TYR A 76 19.26 -19.35 12.64
C TYR A 76 20.60 -18.62 12.55
N TYR A 77 20.81 -17.60 13.38
CA TYR A 77 22.08 -16.87 13.43
C TYR A 77 23.25 -17.76 13.82
N TRP A 78 23.04 -18.67 14.77
CA TRP A 78 24.07 -19.62 15.18
C TRP A 78 24.38 -20.66 14.09
N LEU A 79 23.37 -21.06 13.31
CA LEU A 79 23.51 -22.02 12.22
C LEU A 79 24.16 -21.39 10.98
N ALA A 80 23.81 -20.15 10.63
CA ALA A 80 24.38 -19.45 9.48
C ALA A 80 25.91 -19.30 9.56
N GLU A 81 26.45 -19.09 10.76
CA GLU A 81 27.89 -18.97 10.99
C GLU A 81 28.66 -20.28 10.73
N SER A 82 27.98 -21.44 10.84
CA SER A 82 28.63 -22.75 10.76
C SER A 82 28.93 -23.26 9.34
N PHE A 83 28.44 -22.58 8.29
CA PHE A 83 28.58 -23.02 6.89
C PHE A 83 29.65 -22.28 6.06
N ASN A 84 30.38 -21.30 6.62
CA ASN A 84 31.35 -20.49 5.87
C ASN A 84 32.82 -20.91 6.06
N LYS A 85 33.14 -22.21 6.05
CA LYS A 85 34.54 -22.63 6.24
C LYS A 85 35.00 -23.80 5.36
N GLU A 86 35.14 -23.55 4.06
CA GLU A 86 36.09 -24.19 3.12
C GLU A 86 35.95 -23.49 1.75
N THR A 87 36.97 -23.17 0.95
CA THR A 87 38.28 -23.78 0.65
C THR A 87 39.32 -22.71 0.28
N THR A 88 40.50 -22.72 0.90
CA THR A 88 41.69 -22.05 0.34
C THR A 88 42.41 -23.01 -0.59
N ASP A 89 42.09 -22.98 -1.88
CA ASP A 89 42.93 -23.63 -2.89
C ASP A 89 44.00 -22.63 -3.34
N THR A 90 45.22 -22.86 -2.85
CA THR A 90 46.44 -22.22 -3.35
C THR A 90 46.81 -22.87 -4.68
N ASN A 91 46.32 -22.32 -5.80
CA ASN A 91 46.83 -22.70 -7.12
C ASN A 91 48.04 -21.83 -7.49
N SER A 92 49.22 -22.28 -7.05
CA SER A 92 50.51 -21.78 -7.52
C SER A 92 50.85 -22.49 -8.83
N ASN A 93 50.64 -21.81 -9.96
CA ASN A 93 51.26 -22.19 -11.23
C ASN A 93 52.21 -21.07 -11.67
N ASN A 94 53.46 -21.21 -11.24
CA ASN A 94 54.58 -20.54 -11.87
C ASN A 94 54.70 -21.06 -13.31
N ASN A 95 54.42 -20.22 -14.31
CA ASN A 95 54.99 -20.41 -15.64
C ASN A 95 55.61 -19.11 -16.13
N LEU A 96 56.93 -19.04 -15.90
CA LEU A 96 57.84 -18.03 -16.42
C LEU A 96 58.21 -18.46 -17.84
N GLY A 97 57.65 -17.81 -18.87
CA GLY A 97 58.00 -18.15 -20.24
C GLY A 97 57.20 -17.41 -21.30
N ALA A 98 57.65 -16.19 -21.61
CA ALA A 98 57.68 -15.57 -22.94
C ALA A 98 56.53 -15.86 -23.93
N VAL A 99 55.82 -14.80 -24.33
CA VAL A 99 55.90 -14.19 -25.68
C VAL A 99 54.72 -13.21 -25.81
N VAL A 100 55.07 -11.93 -25.97
CA VAL A 100 54.17 -10.91 -26.50
C VAL A 100 53.87 -11.27 -27.95
N THR A 101 52.59 -11.40 -28.33
CA THR A 101 52.18 -11.11 -29.72
C THR A 101 50.74 -10.65 -29.76
N ASN A 102 50.57 -9.39 -30.16
CA ASN A 102 49.31 -8.80 -30.59
C ASN A 102 48.80 -9.53 -31.83
N GLN A 103 47.54 -9.99 -31.82
CA GLN A 103 46.74 -10.23 -33.03
C GLN A 103 45.26 -9.96 -32.73
N ASN A 104 44.80 -8.82 -33.26
CA ASN A 104 43.54 -8.60 -33.98
C ASN A 104 42.17 -9.00 -33.40
N SER A 105 41.35 -7.95 -33.29
CA SER A 105 39.92 -7.91 -33.57
C SER A 105 39.47 -8.76 -34.76
N THR A 106 38.19 -9.14 -34.69
CA THR A 106 37.26 -9.46 -35.80
C THR A 106 36.88 -10.94 -35.93
N THR A 107 35.73 -11.23 -35.29
CA THR A 107 34.56 -12.02 -35.77
C THR A 107 34.69 -13.49 -36.20
N ASN A 108 33.66 -14.21 -35.78
CA ASN A 108 33.10 -15.46 -36.32
C ASN A 108 33.83 -16.75 -35.90
N ASP A 109 33.35 -17.35 -34.80
CA ASP A 109 33.36 -18.80 -34.71
C ASP A 109 32.04 -19.32 -34.15
N ILE A 110 31.22 -19.84 -35.07
CA ILE A 110 30.09 -20.70 -34.79
C ILE A 110 30.67 -22.09 -34.56
N THR A 111 30.62 -22.61 -33.33
CA THR A 111 30.69 -24.06 -33.12
C THR A 111 29.45 -24.53 -32.36
N ASN A 112 28.57 -25.15 -33.14
CA ASN A 112 27.48 -25.99 -32.70
C ASN A 112 28.01 -27.12 -31.80
N THR A 113 27.53 -27.18 -30.55
CA THR A 113 27.38 -28.44 -29.80
C THR A 113 26.05 -28.46 -29.04
N ASN A 114 25.05 -29.09 -29.68
CA ASN A 114 24.12 -30.07 -29.10
C ASN A 114 23.43 -29.76 -27.75
N ASN A 115 22.19 -29.26 -27.85
CA ASN A 115 21.03 -29.55 -27.00
C ASN A 115 21.26 -29.61 -25.48
N VAL A 116 21.35 -28.44 -24.87
CA VAL A 116 20.84 -28.23 -23.50
C VAL A 116 19.67 -27.26 -23.65
N ILE A 117 18.53 -27.64 -23.10
CA ILE A 117 17.29 -26.87 -23.06
C ILE A 117 17.65 -25.45 -22.57
N ALA A 118 17.43 -24.46 -23.43
CA ALA A 118 17.77 -23.07 -23.15
C ALA A 118 16.85 -22.52 -22.06
N GLU A 119 17.25 -22.71 -20.80
CA GLU A 119 17.02 -21.67 -19.81
C GLU A 119 17.79 -20.42 -20.27
N PRO A 120 17.20 -19.21 -20.16
CA PRO A 120 17.83 -18.00 -20.67
C PRO A 120 19.19 -17.83 -20.00
N VAL A 121 20.24 -17.93 -20.80
CA VAL A 121 21.61 -17.65 -20.39
C VAL A 121 21.65 -16.18 -20.00
N VAL A 122 21.55 -15.91 -18.71
CA VAL A 122 21.69 -14.56 -18.15
C VAL A 122 23.15 -14.16 -18.39
N ASP A 123 23.35 -13.32 -19.39
CA ASP A 123 24.65 -12.75 -19.76
C ASP A 123 25.16 -11.88 -18.61
N ARG A 124 26.04 -12.45 -17.78
CA ARG A 124 26.64 -11.79 -16.59
C ARG A 124 27.81 -10.87 -16.95
N ASN A 125 27.90 -10.36 -18.17
CA ASN A 125 29.06 -9.54 -18.54
C ASN A 125 28.76 -8.28 -19.37
N ALA A 126 27.54 -7.75 -19.29
CA ALA A 126 27.27 -6.36 -19.66
C ALA A 126 26.21 -5.77 -18.73
N THR A 127 26.58 -4.79 -17.90
CA THR A 127 25.64 -3.85 -17.23
C THR A 127 24.66 -4.44 -16.20
N THR A 128 25.01 -5.50 -15.48
CA THR A 128 24.11 -6.22 -14.55
C THR A 128 24.23 -5.79 -13.08
N ASN A 129 24.40 -4.49 -12.80
CA ASN A 129 24.29 -4.04 -11.41
C ASN A 129 22.80 -3.98 -11.06
N ASP A 130 22.47 -4.47 -9.87
CA ASP A 130 21.13 -4.54 -9.28
C ASP A 130 21.36 -4.29 -7.79
N MET A 131 21.27 -3.01 -7.41
CA MET A 131 21.78 -2.49 -6.13
C MET A 131 20.91 -2.90 -4.95
N ASP A 132 19.59 -2.93 -5.11
CA ASP A 132 18.61 -3.30 -4.09
C ASP A 132 18.12 -4.76 -4.19
N ARG A 133 18.42 -5.43 -5.30
CA ARG A 133 18.16 -6.85 -5.54
C ARG A 133 16.67 -7.17 -5.65
N ASP A 134 15.87 -6.23 -6.11
CA ASP A 134 14.45 -6.45 -6.45
C ASP A 134 14.33 -7.27 -7.77
N GLY A 135 15.33 -7.18 -8.64
CA GLY A 135 15.46 -7.86 -9.92
C GLY A 135 15.13 -7.02 -11.15
N LEU A 136 15.06 -5.70 -11.02
CA LEU A 136 15.41 -4.71 -12.02
C LEU A 136 16.91 -4.43 -11.96
N THR A 137 17.52 -4.15 -13.10
CA THR A 137 18.91 -3.67 -13.14
C THR A 137 18.95 -2.16 -12.95
N ASP A 138 20.05 -1.62 -12.41
CA ASP A 138 20.29 -0.19 -12.24
C ASP A 138 20.00 0.65 -13.51
N LYS A 139 20.15 0.03 -14.69
CA LYS A 139 19.88 0.66 -15.99
C LYS A 139 18.39 0.66 -16.34
N GLU A 140 17.67 -0.41 -16.01
CA GLU A 140 16.21 -0.44 -16.11
C GLU A 140 15.61 0.62 -15.19
N GLU A 141 16.12 0.70 -13.95
CA GLU A 141 15.70 1.68 -12.96
C GLU A 141 15.97 3.13 -13.39
N ASP A 142 17.17 3.41 -13.95
CA ASP A 142 17.46 4.72 -14.57
C ASP A 142 16.45 5.12 -15.66
N THR A 143 15.90 4.13 -16.36
CA THR A 143 14.94 4.35 -17.46
C THR A 143 13.53 4.56 -16.93
N LEU A 144 13.18 3.88 -15.83
CA LEU A 144 11.89 3.97 -15.15
C LEU A 144 11.80 5.17 -14.21
N GLY A 145 12.93 5.69 -13.75
CA GLY A 145 13.00 6.79 -12.79
C GLY A 145 12.93 6.34 -11.33
N THR A 146 13.18 5.06 -11.06
CA THR A 146 13.14 4.45 -9.73
C THR A 146 14.47 4.62 -8.98
N ASP A 147 14.46 4.44 -7.65
CA ASP A 147 15.66 4.49 -6.81
C ASP A 147 16.35 3.13 -6.72
N LYS A 148 17.51 3.03 -7.39
CA LYS A 148 18.40 1.85 -7.41
C LYS A 148 18.71 1.22 -6.06
N ASN A 149 18.62 1.99 -4.98
CA ASN A 149 18.95 1.51 -3.64
C ASN A 149 17.73 1.02 -2.88
N LYS A 150 16.55 1.00 -3.50
CA LYS A 150 15.28 0.84 -2.84
C LYS A 150 14.31 0.06 -3.72
N ALA A 151 14.08 -1.18 -3.32
CA ALA A 151 13.25 -2.14 -4.06
C ALA A 151 11.78 -1.74 -4.27
N ASP A 152 11.32 -0.67 -3.63
CA ASP A 152 9.97 -0.11 -3.63
C ASP A 152 10.18 1.41 -3.53
N THR A 153 10.13 2.11 -4.65
CA THR A 153 10.59 3.50 -4.77
C THR A 153 9.66 4.49 -4.07
N ASP A 154 8.36 4.24 -4.04
CA ASP A 154 7.35 5.13 -3.47
C ASP A 154 6.82 4.72 -2.08
N ASP A 155 7.32 3.62 -1.52
CA ASP A 155 7.01 3.09 -0.18
C ASP A 155 5.55 2.63 -0.01
N ASP A 156 4.91 2.15 -1.06
CA ASP A 156 3.50 1.74 -1.04
C ASP A 156 3.31 0.26 -0.64
N GLY A 157 4.41 -0.51 -0.58
CA GLY A 157 4.43 -1.93 -0.24
C GLY A 157 4.49 -2.88 -1.44
N LEU A 158 4.63 -2.38 -2.66
CA LEU A 158 4.80 -3.12 -3.90
C LEU A 158 6.18 -2.79 -4.50
N SER A 159 6.98 -3.81 -4.83
CA SER A 159 8.32 -3.55 -5.38
C SER A 159 8.26 -3.07 -6.82
N ASP A 160 9.16 -2.17 -7.23
CA ASP A 160 9.23 -1.57 -8.57
C ASP A 160 9.17 -2.61 -9.69
N LYS A 161 9.92 -3.71 -9.56
CA LYS A 161 9.84 -4.82 -10.52
C LYS A 161 8.45 -5.41 -10.66
N VAL A 162 7.75 -5.62 -9.56
CA VAL A 162 6.43 -6.26 -9.52
C VAL A 162 5.41 -5.33 -10.14
N GLU A 163 5.47 -4.04 -9.82
CA GLU A 163 4.68 -3.01 -10.47
C GLU A 163 4.88 -3.04 -11.98
N VAL A 164 6.13 -2.94 -12.46
CA VAL A 164 6.42 -2.86 -13.89
C VAL A 164 6.14 -4.16 -14.65
N ARG A 165 6.47 -5.32 -14.07
CA ARG A 165 6.41 -6.62 -14.79
C ARG A 165 5.13 -7.41 -14.57
N VAL A 166 4.39 -7.16 -13.50
CA VAL A 166 3.19 -7.95 -13.13
C VAL A 166 1.93 -7.12 -13.28
N TYR A 167 1.87 -5.94 -12.66
CA TYR A 167 0.63 -5.16 -12.60
C TYR A 167 0.53 -4.07 -13.67
N GLY A 168 1.68 -3.56 -14.13
CA GLY A 168 1.76 -2.41 -15.01
C GLY A 168 1.45 -1.07 -14.35
N SER A 169 1.53 -0.99 -13.01
CA SER A 169 1.40 0.26 -12.24
C SER A 169 2.66 1.14 -12.35
N ASP A 170 2.58 2.37 -11.87
CA ASP A 170 3.62 3.39 -11.96
C ASP A 170 4.54 3.35 -10.71
N PRO A 171 5.78 2.84 -10.82
CA PRO A 171 6.66 2.55 -9.67
C PRO A 171 7.23 3.77 -8.95
N ILE A 172 6.69 4.96 -9.23
CA ILE A 172 7.07 6.22 -8.58
C ILE A 172 5.85 6.93 -7.98
N LYS A 173 4.70 6.26 -7.94
CA LYS A 173 3.44 6.74 -7.40
C LYS A 173 2.77 5.65 -6.58
N ALA A 174 2.69 5.91 -5.29
CA ALA A 174 2.00 5.02 -4.37
C ALA A 174 0.54 4.75 -4.76
N ASP A 175 -0.13 5.66 -5.49
CA ASP A 175 -1.49 5.51 -6.02
C ASP A 175 -1.45 5.85 -7.52
N THR A 176 -1.43 4.82 -8.37
CA THR A 176 -1.27 4.96 -9.81
C THR A 176 -2.50 5.52 -10.49
N ASP A 177 -3.69 5.06 -10.10
CA ASP A 177 -4.96 5.41 -10.73
C ASP A 177 -5.61 6.67 -10.14
N GLY A 178 -5.13 7.12 -8.98
CA GLY A 178 -5.49 8.35 -8.29
C GLY A 178 -6.82 8.27 -7.54
N ASP A 179 -7.27 7.07 -7.16
CA ASP A 179 -8.55 6.86 -6.48
C ASP A 179 -8.46 6.98 -4.94
N GLY A 180 -7.25 7.09 -4.41
CA GLY A 180 -6.94 7.30 -3.00
C GLY A 180 -6.58 6.03 -2.22
N PHE A 181 -6.38 4.90 -2.89
CA PHE A 181 -5.78 3.69 -2.33
C PHE A 181 -4.37 3.48 -2.90
N ASP A 182 -3.46 2.99 -2.05
CA ASP A 182 -2.10 2.71 -2.50
C ASP A 182 -2.08 1.39 -3.32
N ASP A 183 -1.30 1.30 -4.40
CA ASP A 183 -1.27 0.15 -5.33
C ASP A 183 -0.95 -1.15 -4.57
N GLY A 184 -0.02 -1.08 -3.62
CA GLY A 184 0.32 -2.17 -2.70
C GLY A 184 -0.86 -2.62 -1.81
N GLU A 185 -1.69 -1.70 -1.33
CA GLU A 185 -2.91 -2.02 -0.55
C GLU A 185 -3.96 -2.69 -1.44
N GLU A 186 -4.13 -2.19 -2.66
CA GLU A 186 -5.05 -2.72 -3.64
C GLU A 186 -4.69 -4.15 -4.03
N VAL A 187 -3.43 -4.38 -4.40
CA VAL A 187 -2.92 -5.71 -4.75
C VAL A 187 -3.07 -6.69 -3.58
N ALA A 188 -2.74 -6.26 -2.35
CA ALA A 188 -2.91 -7.09 -1.16
C ALA A 188 -4.39 -7.45 -0.90
N SER A 189 -5.30 -6.58 -1.30
CA SER A 189 -6.76 -6.73 -1.18
C SER A 189 -7.40 -7.41 -2.40
N GLY A 190 -6.63 -7.68 -3.46
CA GLY A 190 -7.07 -8.32 -4.70
C GLY A 190 -7.76 -7.39 -5.70
N PHE A 191 -7.46 -6.09 -5.62
CA PHE A 191 -7.89 -5.03 -6.53
C PHE A 191 -6.80 -4.69 -7.55
N ASP A 192 -7.23 -4.10 -8.67
CA ASP A 192 -6.37 -3.72 -9.79
C ASP A 192 -5.75 -2.33 -9.55
N PRO A 193 -4.43 -2.20 -9.43
CA PRO A 193 -3.77 -0.92 -9.13
C PRO A 193 -3.84 0.11 -10.28
N ASN A 194 -4.31 -0.29 -11.47
CA ASN A 194 -4.43 0.62 -12.61
C ASN A 194 -5.87 1.08 -12.87
N GLY A 195 -6.81 0.75 -11.99
CA GLY A 195 -8.19 1.15 -12.18
C GLY A 195 -9.18 0.43 -11.28
N SER A 196 -10.41 0.92 -11.29
CA SER A 196 -11.48 0.30 -10.51
C SER A 196 -11.76 -1.16 -10.92
N GLY A 197 -11.45 -2.13 -10.05
CA GLY A 197 -11.77 -3.53 -10.31
C GLY A 197 -11.09 -4.53 -9.39
N LYS A 198 -11.55 -5.79 -9.41
CA LYS A 198 -10.82 -6.92 -8.78
C LYS A 198 -9.91 -7.58 -9.81
N LEU A 199 -8.70 -7.95 -9.41
CA LEU A 199 -7.74 -8.70 -10.26
C LEU A 199 -8.30 -10.03 -10.77
N TYR A 200 -9.25 -10.63 -10.03
CA TYR A 200 -9.89 -11.90 -10.38
C TYR A 200 -11.40 -11.73 -10.52
N ASP A 201 -11.87 -11.23 -11.66
CA ASP A 201 -13.30 -11.34 -11.99
C ASP A 201 -13.61 -12.67 -12.69
N ILE A 202 -13.82 -13.70 -11.88
CA ILE A 202 -14.25 -15.02 -12.35
C ILE A 202 -15.64 -15.03 -13.00
N THR A 203 -16.36 -13.89 -13.05
CA THR A 203 -17.66 -13.82 -13.73
C THR A 203 -17.54 -13.68 -15.25
N ASN A 204 -16.36 -13.33 -15.78
CA ASN A 204 -16.13 -13.16 -17.23
C ASN A 204 -15.59 -14.40 -17.98
N ILE A 205 -15.39 -15.53 -17.31
CA ILE A 205 -14.85 -16.75 -17.93
C ILE A 205 -15.93 -17.56 -18.72
N ASN A 206 -17.20 -17.14 -18.65
CA ASN A 206 -18.32 -17.88 -19.26
C ASN A 206 -18.79 -17.31 -20.61
N ASN A 207 -18.02 -16.44 -21.26
CA ASN A 207 -18.48 -15.76 -22.49
C ASN A 207 -17.50 -15.83 -23.68
N THR A 208 -16.75 -16.92 -23.79
CA THR A 208 -16.02 -17.26 -25.02
C THR A 208 -16.65 -18.51 -25.65
N ASN A 209 -17.63 -18.28 -26.53
CA ASN A 209 -18.12 -19.25 -27.52
C ASN A 209 -17.21 -19.27 -28.75
#